data_AF-A0A855IMR4-F1
#
_entry.id   AF-A0A855IMR4-F1
#
_cell.length_a   1.000
_cell.length_b   1.000
_cell.length_c   1.000
_cell.angle_alpha   90.00
_cell.angle_beta   90.00
_cell.angle_gamma   90.00
#
_symmetry.space_group_name_H-M   'P 1'
#
loop_
_entity.id
_entity.type
_entity.pdbx_description
1 polymer ?
#
loop_
_entity_poly.entity_id
_entity_poly.type
_entity_poly.pdbx_seq_one_letter_code
_entity_poly.pdbx_strand_id
1 'polypeptide(L)' 'MRLNWQVDKTYIKVKGKWVYLYRAIDKKGHTVDFHLSPRRNANAAKRYLGKTLKGLVSLRYQ' A
#
# COMPACT_ATOMS: atom_id res chain seq x y z
N MET A 1 4.17 -19.70 4.99
CA MET A 1 4.85 -18.46 5.42
C MET A 1 3.81 -17.35 5.53
N ARG A 2 3.49 -16.83 6.73
CA ARG A 2 2.53 -15.72 6.85
C ARG A 2 3.15 -14.46 6.25
N LEU A 3 2.57 -13.95 5.16
CA LEU A 3 2.82 -12.61 4.65
C LEU A 3 2.37 -11.62 5.70
N ASN A 4 3.31 -11.18 6.52
CA ASN A 4 3.06 -10.18 7.54
C ASN A 4 3.64 -8.88 7.00
N TRP A 5 2.73 -8.09 6.43
CA TRP A 5 2.93 -6.77 5.87
C TRP A 5 1.96 -5.83 6.57
N GLN A 6 2.32 -4.56 6.64
CA GLN A 6 1.51 -3.53 7.29
C GLN A 6 1.11 -2.46 6.29
N VAL A 7 0.00 -1.76 6.58
CA VAL A 7 -0.42 -0.58 5.83
C VAL A 7 -0.18 0.64 6.68
N ASP A 8 0.70 1.52 6.21
CA ASP A 8 0.84 2.85 6.76
C ASP A 8 -0.04 3.84 5.98
N LYS A 9 -0.55 4.85 6.67
CA LYS A 9 -1.37 5.90 6.08
C LYS A 9 -0.86 7.26 6.52
N THR A 10 -0.50 8.10 5.55
CA THR A 10 -0.09 9.49 5.78
C THR A 10 -0.82 10.45 4.83
N TYR A 11 -0.60 11.74 5.01
CA TYR A 11 -1.19 12.81 4.22
C TYR A 11 -0.07 13.64 3.61
N ILE A 12 -0.03 13.73 2.28
CA ILE A 12 1.03 14.41 1.54
C ILE A 12 0.44 15.45 0.59
N LYS A 13 1.25 16.42 0.19
CA LYS A 13 0.88 17.44 -0.79
C LYS A 13 1.47 17.07 -2.15
N VAL A 14 0.61 16.79 -3.14
CA VAL A 14 0.99 16.49 -4.52
C VAL A 14 0.45 17.59 -5.42
N LYS A 15 1.34 18.30 -6.12
CA LYS A 15 0.98 19.43 -7.01
C LYS A 15 0.04 20.44 -6.33
N GLY A 16 0.35 20.81 -5.09
CA GLY A 16 -0.43 21.77 -4.31
C GLY A 16 -1.72 21.22 -3.67
N LYS A 17 -2.15 20.00 -4.01
CA LYS A 17 -3.35 19.37 -3.44
C LYS A 17 -2.95 18.35 -2.39
N TRP A 18 -3.68 18.33 -1.28
CA TRP A 18 -3.50 17.32 -0.27
C TRP A 18 -4.16 15.99 -0.68
N VAL A 19 -3.43 14.89 -0.51
CA VAL A 19 -3.88 13.55 -0.86
C VAL A 19 -3.49 12.56 0.23
N TYR A 20 -4.33 11.54 0.41
CA TYR A 20 -4.05 10.43 1.30
C TYR A 20 -3.12 9.45 0.60
N LEU A 21 -1.98 9.19 1.23
CA LEU A 21 -1.02 8.18 0.82
C LEU A 21 -1.18 6.95 1.72
N TYR A 22 -1.41 5.81 1.09
CA TYR A 22 -1.40 4.50 1.74
C TYR A 22 -0.21 3.72 1.22
N ARG A 23 0.60 3.15 2.10
CA ARG A 23 1.80 2.38 1.73
C ARG A 23 1.73 0.98 2.30
N ALA A 24 1.99 -0.02 1.47
CA ALA A 24 2.26 -1.37 1.93
C ALA A 24 3.74 -1.47 2.29
N ILE A 25 4.01 -1.89 3.53
CA ILE A 25 5.37 -2.00 4.07
C ILE A 25 5.62 -3.45 4.47
N ASP A 26 6.78 -3.99 4.07
CA ASP A 26 7.20 -5.34 4.48
C ASP A 26 7.73 -5.35 5.94
N LYS A 27 8.05 -6.53 6.45
CA LYS A 27 8.61 -6.66 7.82
C LYS A 27 9.92 -5.91 8.03
N LYS A 28 10.69 -5.65 6.97
CA LYS A 28 11.98 -4.97 7.03
C LYS A 28 11.82 -3.45 6.95
N GLY A 29 10.59 -2.95 6.83
CA GLY A 29 10.32 -1.52 6.71
C GLY A 29 10.39 -1.01 5.27
N HIS A 30 10.54 -1.88 4.28
CA HIS A 30 10.58 -1.46 2.88
C HIS A 30 9.19 -1.24 2.33
N THR A 31 9.01 -0.15 1.58
CA THR A 31 7.75 0.11 0.87
C THR A 31 7.68 -0.81 -0.35
N VAL A 32 6.65 -1.64 -0.40
CA VAL A 32 6.41 -2.61 -1.47
C VAL A 32 5.50 -2.03 -2.54
N ASP A 33 4.48 -1.28 -2.12
CA ASP A 33 3.52 -0.66 -3.03
C ASP A 33 2.85 0.55 -2.34
N PHE A 34 2.22 1.43 -3.12
CA PHE A 34 1.50 2.59 -2.62
C PHE A 34 0.20 2.87 -3.38
N HIS A 35 -0.73 3.52 -2.69
CA HIS A 35 -2.00 3.94 -3.25
C HIS A 35 -2.30 5.39 -2.82
N LEU A 36 -2.57 6.25 -3.80
CA LEU A 36 -2.94 7.64 -3.59
C LEU A 36 -4.44 7.83 -3.78
N SER A 37 -5.08 8.52 -2.86
CA SER A 37 -6.50 8.87 -2.98
C SER A 37 -6.77 10.30 -2.51
N PRO A 38 -7.54 11.09 -3.26
CA PRO A 38 -7.98 12.41 -2.80
C PRO A 38 -8.99 12.31 -1.64
N ARG A 39 -9.63 11.15 -1.45
CA ARG A 39 -10.59 10.90 -0.36
C ARG A 39 -10.03 9.89 0.63
N ARG A 40 -10.46 9.98 1.89
CA ARG A 40 -10.06 9.07 2.96
C ARG A 40 -10.73 7.69 2.82
N ASN A 41 -10.29 6.87 1.86
CA ASN A 41 -10.85 5.55 1.59
C ASN A 41 -9.84 4.44 1.92
N ALA A 42 -9.72 4.12 3.20
CA ALA A 42 -8.80 3.09 3.67
C ALA A 42 -9.18 1.68 3.20
N ASN A 43 -10.48 1.41 2.98
CA ASN A 43 -10.95 0.11 2.55
C ASN A 43 -10.57 -0.18 1.10
N ALA A 44 -10.72 0.81 0.21
CA ALA A 44 -10.26 0.69 -1.18
C ALA A 44 -8.74 0.52 -1.25
N ALA A 45 -7.99 1.31 -0.47
CA ALA A 45 -6.54 1.20 -0.42
C ALA A 45 -6.07 -0.18 0.09
N LYS A 46 -6.68 -0.70 1.17
CA LYS A 46 -6.38 -2.05 1.67
C LYS A 46 -6.68 -3.14 0.65
N ARG A 47 -7.80 -3.03 -0.08
CA ARG A 47 -8.15 -3.98 -1.15
C ARG A 47 -7.17 -3.92 -2.31
N TYR A 48 -6.77 -2.71 -2.74
CA TYR A 48 -5.78 -2.51 -3.79
C TYR A 48 -4.44 -3.13 -3.40
N LEU A 49 -3.87 -2.72 -2.26
CA LEU A 49 -2.58 -3.21 -1.78
C LEU A 49 -2.59 -4.72 -1.50
N GLY A 50 -3.69 -5.24 -0.95
CA GLY A 50 -3.84 -6.68 -0.72
C GLY A 50 -3.90 -7.50 -2.00
N LYS A 51 -4.43 -6.96 -3.11
CA LYS A 51 -4.38 -7.60 -4.43
C LYS A 51 -2.95 -7.56 -5.00
N THR A 52 -2.28 -6.41 -4.95
CA THR A 52 -0.89 -6.28 -5.45
C THR A 52 0.04 -7.25 -4.75
N LEU A 53 -0.07 -7.37 -3.43
CA LEU A 53 0.79 -8.25 -2.64
C LEU A 53 0.55 -9.74 -2.91
N LYS A 54 -0.70 -10.15 -3.16
CA LYS A 54 -0.98 -11.53 -3.60
C LYS A 54 -0.31 -11.83 -4.95
N GLY A 55 -0.36 -10.88 -5.89
CA GLY A 55 0.31 -11.01 -7.19
C GLY A 55 1.84 -11.06 -7.07
N LEU A 56 2.43 -10.17 -6.28
CA LEU A 56 3.89 -10.13 -6.05
C LEU A 56 4.43 -11.40 -5.43
N VAL A 57 3.68 -12.05 -4.55
CA VAL A 57 4.08 -13.32 -3.95
C VAL A 57 3.97 -14.46 -4.95
N SER A 58 2.96 -14.44 -5.83
CA SER A 58 2.83 -15.42 -6.91
C SER A 58 3.99 -15.31 -7.92
N LEU A 59 4.53 -14.11 -8.15
CA LEU A 59 5.66 -13.89 -9.06
C LEU A 59 7.03 -14.18 -8.42
N ARG A 60 7.11 -14.18 -7.09
CA ARG A 60 8.36 -14.49 -6.36
C ARG A 60 8.53 -15.97 -6.02
N TYR A 61 7.52 -16.79 -6.28
CA TYR A 61 7.51 -18.24 -6.07
C TYR A 61 7.12 -18.96 -7.37
N GLN A 62 7.80 -18.62 -8.45
CA GLN A 62 7.99 -19.46 -9.63
C GLN A 62 9.48 -19.70 -9.83
#